data_AF-A0A1J5H9P0-F1
#
_entry.id   AF-A0A1J5H9P0-F1
#
_cell.length_a   1.000
_cell.length_b   1.000
_cell.length_c   1.000
_cell.angle_alpha   90.00
_cell.angle_beta   90.00
_cell.angle_gamma   90.00
#
_symmetry.space_group_name_H-M   'P 1'
#
loop_
_entity.id
_entity.type
_entity.pdbx_description
1 polymer ?
#
loop_
_entity_poly.entity_id
_entity_poly.type
_entity_poly.pdbx_seq_one_letter_code
_entity_poly.pdbx_strand_id
1 'polypeptide(L)'
;MNYPTKKLKSILAFSFMICFAFQSFAASWNVPEDQKTRNSYIKFDASTASQGEAIYNANCLSCHGDPGKGNNLKSLNPIPPELSSVGSQNLTDGELLYILNTGRAVMPSFKNSLSEEKMWHVISYLRGFNKNYVQTLSSFDPSKSKLVKLVANFDKAKNAFLIVAYANEKNGKKALVGSEVSLFVKRRFGNLQIDKTLKTDGSGQAEIVFPNDIPGNKTGELEVIVKLFDLNYGEVQTTSRLAIGVPTNKPGLNEQRAIWNVLEKAPYWILFLYSLGVISFLIFILYILNNLRKFRISGNK
;
A
#
# COMPACT_ATOMS: atom_id res chain seq x y z
N MET A 1 57.10 -35.85 23.38
CA MET A 1 56.07 -35.08 22.67
C MET A 1 54.71 -35.70 22.96
N ASN A 2 53.93 -35.12 23.88
CA ASN A 2 52.58 -35.59 24.19
C ASN A 2 51.70 -34.36 24.48
N TYR A 3 50.95 -33.92 23.48
CA TYR A 3 49.92 -32.90 23.66
C TYR A 3 48.66 -33.56 24.27
N PRO A 4 48.04 -32.99 25.32
CA PRO A 4 46.85 -33.56 25.93
C PRO A 4 45.60 -33.21 25.10
N THR A 5 45.13 -34.17 24.30
CA THR A 5 43.98 -34.05 23.38
C THR A 5 42.61 -34.22 24.05
N LYS A 6 42.48 -34.04 25.37
CA LYS A 6 41.23 -34.30 26.10
C LYS A 6 40.35 -33.08 26.42
N LYS A 7 40.82 -31.84 26.24
CA LYS A 7 39.99 -30.64 26.51
C LYS A 7 39.27 -30.04 25.30
N LEU A 8 39.58 -30.46 24.07
CA LEU A 8 39.01 -29.82 22.88
C LEU A 8 37.65 -30.40 22.43
N LYS A 9 37.31 -31.63 22.84
CA LYS A 9 36.04 -32.27 22.45
C LYS A 9 34.81 -31.79 23.26
N SER A 10 35.01 -31.13 24.41
CA SER A 10 33.91 -30.63 25.23
C SER A 10 33.51 -29.18 24.93
N ILE A 11 34.38 -28.40 24.27
CA ILE A 11 34.11 -27.00 23.95
C ILE A 11 33.33 -26.88 22.62
N LEU A 12 33.50 -27.83 21.71
CA LEU A 12 32.80 -27.81 20.41
C LEU A 12 31.31 -28.21 20.51
N ALA A 13 30.91 -28.95 21.55
CA ALA A 13 29.50 -29.30 21.77
C ALA A 13 28.69 -28.16 22.40
N PHE A 14 29.33 -27.23 23.11
CA PHE A 14 28.65 -26.11 23.77
C PHE A 14 28.47 -24.90 22.84
N SER A 15 29.30 -24.77 21.79
CA SER A 15 29.18 -23.69 20.81
C SER A 15 28.08 -23.93 19.76
N PHE A 16 27.60 -25.16 19.59
CA PHE A 16 26.54 -25.47 18.61
C PHE A 16 25.12 -25.29 19.18
N MET A 17 24.96 -25.19 20.50
CA MET A 17 23.66 -25.08 21.17
C MET A 17 23.22 -23.62 21.42
N ILE A 18 24.07 -22.63 21.16
CA ILE A 18 23.74 -21.21 21.34
C ILE A 18 23.22 -20.58 20.03
N CYS A 19 23.35 -21.26 18.89
CA CYS A 19 22.96 -20.71 17.59
C CYS A 19 21.48 -20.96 17.19
N PHE A 20 20.67 -21.58 18.05
CA PHE A 20 19.27 -21.96 17.75
C PHE A 20 18.20 -21.34 18.67
N ALA A 21 18.56 -20.31 19.45
CA ALA A 21 17.62 -19.61 20.33
C ALA A 21 17.36 -18.15 19.90
N PHE A 22 17.27 -17.89 18.59
CA PHE A 22 16.42 -16.80 18.10
C PHE A 22 15.14 -17.43 17.58
N GLN A 23 14.33 -17.95 18.51
CA GLN A 23 12.90 -18.04 18.24
C GLN A 23 12.42 -16.60 18.05
N SER A 24 12.22 -16.21 16.79
CA SER A 24 11.38 -15.07 16.46
C SER A 24 9.99 -15.41 16.97
N PHE A 25 9.73 -15.11 18.25
CA PHE A 25 8.37 -14.88 18.70
C PHE A 25 7.80 -13.87 17.72
N ALA A 26 6.75 -14.26 16.99
CA ALA A 26 5.95 -13.31 16.26
C ALA A 26 5.44 -12.33 17.30
N ALA A 27 6.15 -11.20 17.46
CA ALA A 27 5.82 -10.22 18.47
C ALA A 27 4.35 -9.85 18.27
N SER A 28 3.58 -9.78 19.34
CA SER A 28 2.24 -9.19 19.27
C SER A 28 2.35 -7.76 18.74
N TRP A 29 1.30 -7.25 18.13
CA TRP A 29 1.27 -5.85 17.72
C TRP A 29 1.29 -4.98 18.97
N ASN A 30 2.29 -4.13 19.14
CA ASN A 30 2.31 -3.16 20.22
C ASN A 30 1.52 -1.91 19.80
N VAL A 31 0.19 -2.01 19.90
CA VAL A 31 -0.72 -0.92 19.51
C VAL A 31 -0.83 0.09 20.66
N PRO A 32 -0.62 1.39 20.41
CA PRO A 32 -0.86 2.44 21.40
C PRO A 32 -2.30 2.43 21.92
N GLU A 33 -2.50 2.75 23.21
CA GLU A 33 -3.80 2.59 23.86
C GLU A 33 -4.88 3.50 23.24
N ASP A 34 -4.51 4.71 22.82
CA ASP A 34 -5.37 5.65 22.10
C ASP A 34 -5.88 5.08 20.76
N GLN A 35 -5.06 4.25 20.09
CA GLN A 35 -5.43 3.61 18.84
C GLN A 35 -6.29 2.37 19.06
N LYS A 36 -6.07 1.61 20.14
CA LYS A 36 -6.87 0.42 20.45
C LYS A 36 -8.34 0.74 20.72
N THR A 37 -8.60 1.87 21.37
CA THR A 37 -9.96 2.31 21.73
C THR A 37 -10.72 2.95 20.56
N ARG A 38 -10.10 3.04 19.38
CA ARG A 38 -10.76 3.60 18.20
C ARG A 38 -11.85 2.66 17.71
N ASN A 39 -13.01 3.26 17.46
CA ASN A 39 -14.17 2.59 16.92
C ASN A 39 -14.53 3.16 15.55
N SER A 40 -15.22 2.36 14.74
CA SER A 40 -15.69 2.82 13.44
C SER A 40 -16.83 3.82 13.60
N TYR A 41 -16.83 4.85 12.76
CA TYR A 41 -17.94 5.79 12.62
C TYR A 41 -18.95 5.37 11.55
N ILE A 42 -18.60 4.38 10.74
CA ILE A 42 -19.53 3.78 9.78
C ILE A 42 -20.21 2.58 10.44
N LYS A 43 -21.49 2.39 10.15
CA LYS A 43 -22.23 1.20 10.60
C LYS A 43 -21.80 0.00 9.77
N PHE A 44 -21.49 -1.11 10.44
CA PHE A 44 -21.19 -2.38 9.78
C PHE A 44 -22.50 -3.08 9.44
N ASP A 45 -22.71 -3.32 8.15
CA ASP A 45 -23.88 -3.96 7.57
C ASP A 45 -23.51 -4.69 6.27
N ALA A 46 -24.50 -5.29 5.60
CA ALA A 46 -24.26 -6.04 4.36
C ALA A 46 -23.66 -5.18 3.23
N SER A 47 -24.01 -3.89 3.17
CA SER A 47 -23.51 -2.98 2.13
C SER A 47 -22.04 -2.64 2.34
N THR A 48 -21.69 -2.22 3.56
CA THR A 48 -20.31 -1.91 3.95
C THR A 48 -19.40 -3.14 3.94
N ALA A 49 -19.91 -4.30 4.33
CA ALA A 49 -19.20 -5.57 4.21
C ALA A 49 -18.95 -5.96 2.74
N SER A 50 -19.92 -5.77 1.84
CA SER A 50 -19.74 -6.05 0.40
C SER A 50 -18.70 -5.12 -0.24
N GLN A 51 -18.70 -3.83 0.11
CA GLN A 51 -17.66 -2.91 -0.32
C GLN A 51 -16.29 -3.31 0.25
N GLY A 52 -16.26 -3.76 1.50
CA GLY A 52 -15.08 -4.29 2.18
C GLY A 52 -14.50 -5.52 1.49
N GLU A 53 -15.35 -6.45 1.07
CA GLU A 53 -14.97 -7.66 0.34
C GLU A 53 -14.26 -7.32 -0.97
N ALA A 54 -14.78 -6.36 -1.74
CA ALA A 54 -14.15 -5.92 -2.98
C ALA A 54 -12.72 -5.36 -2.74
N ILE A 55 -12.56 -4.59 -1.67
CA ILE A 55 -11.24 -4.03 -1.28
C ILE A 55 -10.32 -5.15 -0.77
N TYR A 56 -10.84 -6.09 0.02
CA TYR A 56 -10.11 -7.25 0.51
C TYR A 56 -9.57 -8.11 -0.64
N ASN A 57 -10.40 -8.41 -1.62
CA ASN A 57 -10.02 -9.19 -2.79
C ASN A 57 -8.91 -8.53 -3.60
N ALA A 58 -8.92 -7.20 -3.69
CA ALA A 58 -7.91 -6.44 -4.41
C ALA A 58 -6.57 -6.30 -3.67
N ASN A 59 -6.57 -6.32 -2.33
CA ASN A 59 -5.40 -5.90 -1.53
C ASN A 59 -4.88 -6.93 -0.53
N CYS A 60 -5.71 -7.87 -0.06
CA CYS A 60 -5.42 -8.73 1.10
C CYS A 60 -5.42 -10.22 0.74
N LEU A 61 -6.30 -10.64 -0.17
CA LEU A 61 -6.56 -12.04 -0.54
C LEU A 61 -5.29 -12.80 -0.95
N SER A 62 -4.38 -12.17 -1.68
CA SER A 62 -3.17 -12.82 -2.21
C SER A 62 -2.24 -13.38 -1.13
N CYS A 63 -2.28 -12.82 0.08
CA CYS A 63 -1.43 -13.25 1.20
C CYS A 63 -2.26 -13.91 2.32
N HIS A 64 -3.44 -13.40 2.62
CA HIS A 64 -4.27 -13.90 3.72
C HIS A 64 -5.21 -15.04 3.31
N GLY A 65 -5.44 -15.26 2.02
CA GLY A 65 -6.38 -16.27 1.54
C GLY A 65 -7.85 -15.89 1.77
N ASP A 66 -8.76 -16.81 1.47
CA ASP A 66 -10.18 -16.65 1.78
C ASP A 66 -10.39 -16.91 3.28
N PRO A 67 -10.94 -15.94 4.04
CA PRO A 67 -11.16 -16.16 5.47
C PRO A 67 -12.04 -17.39 5.71
N GLY A 68 -11.58 -18.28 6.59
CA GLY A 68 -12.26 -19.53 6.95
C GLY A 68 -11.82 -20.74 6.14
N LYS A 69 -10.98 -20.57 5.11
CA LYS A 69 -10.48 -21.68 4.29
C LYS A 69 -9.07 -22.13 4.65
N GLY A 70 -8.33 -21.41 5.49
CA GLY A 70 -6.98 -21.80 5.93
C GLY A 70 -5.95 -21.85 4.79
N ASN A 71 -6.17 -21.06 3.73
CA ASN A 71 -5.35 -20.99 2.52
C ASN A 71 -4.47 -19.73 2.48
N ASN A 72 -4.13 -19.18 3.65
CA ASN A 72 -3.14 -18.12 3.80
C ASN A 72 -1.76 -18.56 3.28
N LEU A 73 -0.98 -17.60 2.78
CA LEU A 73 0.31 -17.86 2.13
C LEU A 73 1.39 -18.24 3.15
N LYS A 74 1.57 -19.55 3.37
CA LYS A 74 2.49 -20.11 4.39
C LYS A 74 3.98 -19.93 4.10
N SER A 75 4.35 -19.47 2.90
CA SER A 75 5.74 -19.24 2.51
C SER A 75 6.32 -17.90 3.02
N LEU A 76 5.47 -17.01 3.54
CA LEU A 76 5.90 -15.72 4.10
C LEU A 76 6.35 -15.86 5.56
N ASN A 77 7.26 -14.97 5.98
CA ASN A 77 7.72 -14.87 7.37
C ASN A 77 7.57 -13.43 7.88
N PRO A 78 6.71 -13.14 8.87
CA PRO A 78 5.83 -14.09 9.55
C PRO A 78 4.71 -14.59 8.63
N ILE A 79 4.18 -15.78 8.94
CA ILE A 79 3.02 -16.34 8.23
C ILE A 79 1.82 -15.42 8.48
N PRO A 80 1.13 -14.93 7.43
CA PRO A 80 -0.08 -14.13 7.58
C PRO A 80 -1.13 -14.92 8.38
N PRO A 81 -1.77 -14.35 9.41
CA PRO A 81 -2.78 -15.07 10.17
C PRO A 81 -4.03 -15.35 9.34
N GLU A 82 -4.71 -16.44 9.68
CA GLU A 82 -6.07 -16.74 9.22
C GLU A 82 -7.05 -15.75 9.86
N LEU A 83 -7.69 -14.92 9.04
CA LEU A 83 -8.45 -13.76 9.53
C LEU A 83 -9.80 -14.12 10.16
N SER A 84 -10.32 -15.33 9.89
CA SER A 84 -11.48 -15.88 10.60
C SER A 84 -11.12 -16.52 11.95
N SER A 85 -9.83 -16.65 12.27
CA SER A 85 -9.39 -17.30 13.52
C SER A 85 -9.80 -16.51 14.75
N VAL A 86 -9.96 -17.21 15.88
CA VAL A 86 -10.26 -16.58 17.19
C VAL A 86 -9.23 -15.50 17.53
N GLY A 87 -7.94 -15.73 17.25
CA GLY A 87 -6.89 -14.75 17.50
C GLY A 87 -7.08 -13.44 16.73
N SER A 88 -7.39 -13.52 15.43
CA SER A 88 -7.67 -12.34 14.60
C SER A 88 -8.97 -11.65 14.98
N GLN A 89 -10.01 -12.42 15.34
CA GLN A 89 -11.31 -11.88 15.70
C GLN A 89 -11.35 -11.27 17.11
N ASN A 90 -10.41 -11.62 17.99
CA ASN A 90 -10.26 -11.03 19.32
C ASN A 90 -9.58 -9.65 19.32
N LEU A 91 -8.92 -9.26 18.22
CA LEU A 91 -8.38 -7.91 18.09
C LEU A 91 -9.51 -6.90 18.12
N THR A 92 -9.30 -5.71 18.68
CA THR A 92 -10.28 -4.62 18.60
C THR A 92 -10.33 -4.04 17.19
N ASP A 93 -11.42 -3.33 16.88
CA ASP A 93 -11.57 -2.60 15.62
C ASP A 93 -10.44 -1.59 15.40
N GLY A 94 -10.06 -0.87 16.46
CA GLY A 94 -8.93 0.06 16.46
C GLY A 94 -7.59 -0.62 16.22
N GLU A 95 -7.38 -1.81 16.77
CA GLU A 95 -6.17 -2.61 16.49
C GLU A 95 -6.10 -3.04 15.03
N LEU A 96 -7.21 -3.53 14.46
CA LEU A 96 -7.27 -3.88 13.03
C LEU A 96 -7.00 -2.67 12.14
N LEU A 97 -7.59 -1.51 12.47
CA LEU A 97 -7.33 -0.27 11.76
C LEU A 97 -5.85 0.15 11.86
N TYR A 98 -5.25 0.03 13.04
CA TYR A 98 -3.84 0.35 13.25
C TYR A 98 -2.92 -0.56 12.44
N ILE A 99 -3.23 -1.86 12.38
CA ILE A 99 -2.50 -2.85 11.58
C ILE A 99 -2.55 -2.50 10.10
N LEU A 100 -3.74 -2.17 9.56
CA LEU A 100 -3.91 -1.75 8.18
C LEU A 100 -3.13 -0.45 7.89
N ASN A 101 -3.15 0.50 8.81
CA ASN A 101 -2.43 1.76 8.67
C ASN A 101 -0.91 1.59 8.69
N THR A 102 -0.39 0.79 9.62
CA THR A 102 1.05 0.75 9.91
C THR A 102 1.77 -0.27 9.06
N GLY A 103 1.17 -1.44 8.82
CA GLY A 103 1.87 -2.59 8.27
C GLY A 103 2.99 -3.09 9.21
N ARG A 104 3.56 -4.26 8.89
CA ARG A 104 4.71 -4.82 9.62
C ARG A 104 5.36 -5.94 8.82
N ALA A 105 6.70 -5.94 8.81
CA ALA A 105 7.50 -6.92 8.09
C ALA A 105 7.06 -7.01 6.62
N VAL A 106 6.48 -8.14 6.19
CA VAL A 106 6.03 -8.35 4.81
C VAL A 106 4.68 -7.68 4.52
N MET A 107 3.88 -7.39 5.55
CA MET A 107 2.59 -6.72 5.38
C MET A 107 2.82 -5.23 5.12
N PRO A 108 2.41 -4.68 3.94
CA PRO A 108 2.61 -3.28 3.62
C PRO A 108 1.69 -2.37 4.47
N SER A 109 2.08 -1.11 4.57
CA SER A 109 1.20 -0.05 5.10
C SER A 109 0.16 0.34 4.04
N PHE A 110 -1.10 0.47 4.45
CA PHE A 110 -2.19 0.95 3.60
C PHE A 110 -2.57 2.42 3.84
N LYS A 111 -1.94 3.11 4.79
CA LYS A 111 -2.19 4.53 5.13
C LYS A 111 -2.20 5.45 3.90
N ASN A 112 -1.35 5.12 2.92
CA ASN A 112 -1.13 5.94 1.73
C ASN A 112 -1.92 5.47 0.50
N SER A 113 -2.48 4.26 0.51
CA SER A 113 -3.19 3.66 -0.62
C SER A 113 -4.71 3.56 -0.41
N LEU A 114 -5.16 3.43 0.84
CA LEU A 114 -6.57 3.38 1.23
C LEU A 114 -6.92 4.58 2.13
N SER A 115 -8.15 5.08 2.02
CA SER A 115 -8.70 6.02 3.02
C SER A 115 -9.14 5.24 4.26
N GLU A 116 -9.24 5.91 5.40
CA GLU A 116 -9.72 5.31 6.64
C GLU A 116 -11.11 4.68 6.47
N GLU A 117 -12.02 5.36 5.77
CA GLU A 117 -13.35 4.81 5.43
C GLU A 117 -13.25 3.45 4.71
N LYS A 118 -12.35 3.32 3.74
CA LYS A 118 -12.13 2.07 3.01
C LYS A 118 -11.54 0.99 3.90
N MET A 119 -10.66 1.36 4.83
CA MET A 119 -10.15 0.43 5.85
C MET A 119 -11.26 -0.04 6.79
N TRP A 120 -12.18 0.85 7.18
CA TRP A 120 -13.36 0.46 7.95
C TRP A 120 -14.29 -0.48 7.18
N HIS A 121 -14.47 -0.31 5.86
CA HIS A 121 -15.20 -1.28 5.04
C HIS A 121 -14.53 -2.67 5.08
N VAL A 122 -13.20 -2.74 4.95
CA VAL A 122 -12.48 -4.02 5.08
C VAL A 122 -12.72 -4.65 6.45
N ILE A 123 -12.66 -3.86 7.54
CA ILE A 123 -12.93 -4.35 8.89
C ILE A 123 -14.38 -4.86 9.00
N SER A 124 -15.36 -4.15 8.43
CA SER A 124 -16.76 -4.59 8.35
C SER A 124 -16.88 -5.98 7.70
N TYR A 125 -16.16 -6.23 6.60
CA TYR A 125 -16.10 -7.54 5.97
C TYR A 125 -15.49 -8.60 6.90
N LEU A 126 -14.36 -8.30 7.54
CA LEU A 126 -13.69 -9.22 8.47
C LEU A 126 -14.55 -9.57 9.69
N ARG A 127 -15.37 -8.63 10.19
CA ARG A 127 -16.30 -8.87 11.28
C ARG A 127 -17.47 -9.76 10.90
N GLY A 128 -17.78 -9.89 9.61
CA GLY A 128 -18.76 -10.86 9.11
C GLY A 128 -18.41 -12.32 9.45
N PHE A 129 -17.15 -12.62 9.77
CA PHE A 129 -16.70 -13.95 10.16
C PHE A 129 -16.81 -14.24 11.67
N ASN A 130 -17.24 -13.27 12.49
CA ASN A 130 -17.51 -13.45 13.91
C ASN A 130 -19.00 -13.20 14.22
N LYS A 131 -19.76 -14.27 14.40
CA LYS A 131 -21.20 -14.19 14.69
C LYS A 131 -21.54 -13.50 16.02
N ASN A 132 -20.60 -13.47 16.97
CA ASN A 132 -20.79 -12.87 18.29
C ASN A 132 -20.28 -11.43 18.34
N TYR A 133 -19.81 -10.89 17.22
CA TYR A 133 -19.33 -9.52 17.17
C TYR A 133 -20.50 -8.54 17.33
N VAL A 134 -20.33 -7.60 18.25
CA VAL A 134 -21.24 -6.48 18.45
C VAL A 134 -20.45 -5.20 18.21
N GLN A 135 -20.85 -4.45 17.18
CA GLN A 135 -20.20 -3.20 16.84
C GLN A 135 -20.42 -2.17 17.95
N THR A 136 -19.34 -1.55 18.40
CA THR A 136 -19.40 -0.29 19.15
C THR A 136 -19.16 0.85 18.18
N LEU A 137 -20.16 1.72 17.98
CA LEU A 137 -20.00 2.89 17.11
C LEU A 137 -19.21 3.99 17.81
N SER A 138 -18.36 4.67 17.05
CA SER A 138 -17.68 5.87 17.52
C SER A 138 -18.68 7.00 17.78
N SER A 139 -18.39 7.82 18.78
CA SER A 139 -19.09 9.10 19.02
C SER A 139 -18.69 10.19 18.01
N PHE A 140 -17.76 9.88 17.10
CA PHE A 140 -17.36 10.77 16.01
C PHE A 140 -18.53 10.97 15.03
N ASP A 141 -18.89 12.23 14.78
CA ASP A 141 -19.88 12.60 13.76
C ASP A 141 -19.17 12.86 12.42
N PRO A 142 -19.39 12.00 11.40
CA PRO A 142 -18.76 12.15 10.09
C PRO A 142 -19.08 13.48 9.41
N SER A 143 -20.19 14.12 9.77
CA SER A 143 -20.59 15.42 9.23
C SER A 143 -19.62 16.53 9.63
N LYS A 144 -18.90 16.38 10.75
CA LYS A 144 -17.90 17.36 11.21
C LYS A 144 -16.70 17.44 10.29
N SER A 145 -16.33 16.35 9.61
CA SER A 145 -15.27 16.35 8.59
C SER A 145 -15.54 17.36 7.47
N LYS A 146 -16.82 17.56 7.10
CA LYS A 146 -17.25 18.51 6.06
C LYS A 146 -17.05 19.98 6.48
N LEU A 147 -16.97 20.25 7.78
CA LEU A 147 -16.73 21.59 8.32
C LEU A 147 -15.26 22.00 8.19
N VAL A 148 -14.36 21.02 8.04
CA VAL A 148 -12.93 21.28 7.92
C VAL A 148 -12.62 21.85 6.54
N LYS A 149 -11.88 22.94 6.55
CA LYS A 149 -11.25 23.53 5.38
C LYS A 149 -9.74 23.38 5.53
N LEU A 150 -9.17 22.73 4.53
CA LEU A 150 -7.74 22.51 4.41
C LEU A 150 -7.25 23.34 3.23
N VAL A 151 -6.38 24.31 3.50
CA VAL A 151 -5.77 25.18 2.49
C VAL A 151 -4.29 24.86 2.43
N ALA A 152 -3.79 24.56 1.24
CA ALA A 152 -2.38 24.27 1.00
C ALA A 152 -1.81 25.31 0.03
N ASN A 153 -0.97 26.20 0.54
CA ASN A 153 -0.31 27.23 -0.25
C ASN A 153 1.15 26.87 -0.45
N PHE A 154 1.61 26.86 -1.70
CA PHE A 154 3.01 26.60 -2.01
C PHE A 154 3.80 27.90 -2.04
N ASP A 155 4.81 28.02 -1.17
CA ASP A 155 5.77 29.11 -1.15
C ASP A 155 6.98 28.75 -2.03
N LYS A 156 7.14 29.45 -3.14
CA LYS A 156 8.26 29.27 -4.09
C LYS A 156 9.61 29.70 -3.51
N ALA A 157 9.65 30.63 -2.56
CA ALA A 157 10.91 31.12 -2.00
C ALA A 157 11.52 30.09 -1.05
N LYS A 158 10.68 29.38 -0.29
CA LYS A 158 11.11 28.36 0.67
C LYS A 158 11.06 26.92 0.13
N ASN A 159 10.46 26.72 -1.06
CA ASN A 159 10.06 25.40 -1.58
C ASN A 159 9.32 24.59 -0.51
N ALA A 160 8.30 25.20 0.10
CA ALA A 160 7.54 24.59 1.18
C ALA A 160 6.04 24.82 1.00
N PHE A 161 5.25 23.86 1.46
CA PHE A 161 3.81 23.99 1.58
C PHE A 161 3.47 24.52 2.97
N LEU A 162 2.81 25.67 3.02
CA LEU A 162 2.11 26.14 4.21
C LEU A 162 0.69 25.58 4.18
N ILE A 163 0.43 24.64 5.07
CA ILE A 163 -0.86 23.98 5.20
C ILE A 163 -1.58 24.60 6.39
N VAL A 164 -2.79 25.10 6.15
CA VAL A 164 -3.65 25.71 7.16
C VAL A 164 -4.92 24.88 7.28
N ALA A 165 -5.18 24.38 8.49
CA ALA A 165 -6.34 23.55 8.80
C ALA A 165 -7.24 24.24 9.83
N TYR A 166 -8.49 24.49 9.45
CA TYR A 166 -9.49 25.06 10.37
C TYR A 166 -10.87 24.43 10.13
N ALA A 167 -11.65 24.32 11.20
CA ALA A 167 -13.06 23.91 11.14
C ALA A 167 -13.96 25.16 11.19
N ASN A 168 -14.92 25.23 10.27
CA ASN A 168 -15.99 26.23 10.31
C ASN A 168 -17.13 25.72 11.18
N GLU A 169 -17.12 26.05 12.47
CA GLU A 169 -18.21 25.74 13.39
C GLU A 169 -19.22 26.89 13.45
N LYS A 170 -20.42 26.63 13.99
CA LYS A 170 -21.45 27.68 14.17
C LYS A 170 -20.96 28.86 15.02
N ASN A 171 -19.98 28.63 15.89
CA ASN A 171 -19.39 29.63 16.79
C ASN A 171 -18.13 30.31 16.21
N GLY A 172 -17.79 30.06 14.94
CA GLY A 172 -16.66 30.70 14.25
C GLY A 172 -15.61 29.71 13.75
N LYS A 173 -14.49 30.26 13.26
CA LYS A 173 -13.36 29.47 12.75
C LYS A 173 -12.54 28.94 13.92
N LYS A 174 -12.48 27.61 14.06
CA LYS A 174 -11.64 26.93 15.05
C LYS A 174 -10.42 26.33 14.38
N ALA A 175 -9.23 26.76 14.77
CA ALA A 175 -7.98 26.16 14.30
C ALA A 175 -7.86 24.72 14.80
N LEU A 176 -7.40 23.82 13.93
CA LEU A 176 -7.19 22.42 14.28
C LEU A 176 -5.75 22.24 14.76
N VAL A 177 -5.57 22.16 16.08
CA VAL A 177 -4.26 22.14 16.76
C VAL A 177 -3.86 20.70 17.10
N GLY A 178 -2.61 20.32 16.81
CA GLY A 178 -2.09 18.98 17.08
C GLY A 178 -2.58 17.89 16.13
N SER A 179 -3.29 18.27 15.06
CA SER A 179 -3.80 17.38 14.04
C SER A 179 -2.67 16.91 13.13
N GLU A 180 -2.72 15.65 12.70
CA GLU A 180 -1.68 15.07 11.85
C GLU A 180 -1.88 15.47 10.39
N VAL A 181 -0.87 16.09 9.79
CA VAL A 181 -0.84 16.52 8.39
C VAL A 181 0.18 15.71 7.64
N SER A 182 -0.21 15.19 6.48
CA SER A 182 0.66 14.46 5.56
C SER A 182 0.46 14.97 4.13
N LEU A 183 1.58 15.23 3.44
CA LEU A 183 1.60 15.67 2.06
C LEU A 183 1.89 14.49 1.14
N PHE A 184 1.18 14.41 0.03
CA PHE A 184 1.35 13.35 -0.96
C PHE A 184 1.35 13.91 -2.37
N VAL A 185 2.04 13.19 -3.26
CA VAL A 185 1.97 13.38 -4.71
C VAL A 185 1.34 12.13 -5.33
N LYS A 186 0.28 12.31 -6.11
CA LYS A 186 -0.40 11.22 -6.80
C LYS A 186 0.53 10.58 -7.84
N ARG A 187 0.69 9.26 -7.77
CA ARG A 187 1.43 8.45 -8.74
C ARG A 187 0.53 7.36 -9.34
N ARG A 188 1.01 6.72 -10.42
CA ARG A 188 0.27 5.65 -11.12
C ARG A 188 -0.05 4.46 -10.22
N PHE A 189 0.86 4.12 -9.30
CA PHE A 189 0.76 2.93 -8.43
C PHE A 189 0.50 3.27 -6.95
N GLY A 190 0.08 4.50 -6.64
CA GLY A 190 -0.18 4.90 -5.26
C GLY A 190 0.10 6.38 -5.03
N ASN A 191 0.17 6.78 -3.76
CA ASN A 191 0.49 8.14 -3.38
C ASN A 191 1.92 8.15 -2.80
N LEU A 192 2.80 8.98 -3.37
CA LEU A 192 4.15 9.19 -2.85
C LEU A 192 4.05 10.18 -1.68
N GLN A 193 4.40 9.74 -0.48
CA GLN A 193 4.47 10.63 0.68
C GLN A 193 5.65 11.59 0.54
N ILE A 194 5.40 12.87 0.77
CA ILE A 194 6.41 13.92 0.82
C ILE A 194 6.66 14.25 2.29
N ASP A 195 7.88 13.96 2.74
CA ASP A 195 8.33 14.10 4.13
C ASP A 195 7.51 13.27 5.15
N LYS A 196 7.83 13.42 6.44
CA LYS A 196 7.15 12.75 7.55
C LYS A 196 5.82 13.43 7.86
N THR A 197 4.92 12.69 8.52
CA THR A 197 3.70 13.27 9.08
C THR A 197 4.06 14.29 10.15
N LEU A 198 3.56 15.52 10.01
CA LEU A 198 3.76 16.61 10.96
C LEU A 198 2.48 16.86 11.76
N LYS A 199 2.60 17.52 12.91
CA LYS A 199 1.45 18.00 13.68
C LYS A 199 1.26 19.49 13.46
N THR A 200 0.01 19.95 13.39
CA THR A 200 -0.29 21.37 13.32
C THR A 200 0.11 22.11 14.60
N ASP A 201 0.59 23.34 14.44
CA ASP A 201 0.95 24.24 15.53
C ASP A 201 -0.28 24.83 16.25
N GLY A 202 -0.04 25.72 17.23
CA GLY A 202 -1.10 26.39 17.99
C GLY A 202 -2.04 27.27 17.16
N SER A 203 -1.70 27.55 15.90
CA SER A 203 -2.53 28.30 14.94
C SER A 203 -3.20 27.40 13.89
N GLY A 204 -3.00 26.09 13.96
CA GLY A 204 -3.53 25.12 13.00
C GLY A 204 -2.72 25.05 11.69
N GLN A 205 -1.45 25.46 11.73
CA GLN A 205 -0.57 25.49 10.57
C GLN A 205 0.48 24.39 10.63
N ALA A 206 0.88 23.88 9.47
CA ALA A 206 2.01 22.97 9.32
C ALA A 206 2.80 23.35 8.05
N GLU A 207 4.12 23.44 8.17
CA GLU A 207 5.02 23.71 7.05
C GLU A 207 5.73 22.42 6.64
N ILE A 208 5.53 21.99 5.40
CA ILE A 208 6.18 20.78 4.84
C ILE A 208 7.09 21.19 3.69
N VAL A 209 8.37 20.85 3.78
CA VAL A 209 9.35 21.14 2.72
C VAL A 209 9.07 20.23 1.53
N PHE A 210 9.02 20.82 0.34
CA PHE A 210 8.81 20.12 -0.92
C PHE A 210 10.14 19.94 -1.66
N PRO A 211 10.52 18.71 -2.01
CA PRO A 211 11.75 18.46 -2.75
C PRO A 211 11.61 18.88 -4.23
N ASN A 212 12.70 19.43 -4.78
CA ASN A 212 12.72 20.04 -6.11
C ASN A 212 12.93 19.04 -7.26
N ASP A 213 13.16 17.77 -6.95
CA ASP A 213 13.50 16.71 -7.91
C ASP A 213 12.30 15.84 -8.30
N ILE A 214 11.10 16.18 -7.84
CA ILE A 214 9.90 15.38 -8.04
C ILE A 214 9.46 15.47 -9.51
N PRO A 215 9.47 14.35 -10.27
CA PRO A 215 9.12 14.38 -11.69
C PRO A 215 7.63 14.63 -11.87
N GLY A 216 7.28 15.63 -12.67
CA GLY A 216 5.91 16.01 -13.03
C GLY A 216 5.43 15.37 -14.33
N ASN A 217 4.37 15.94 -14.91
CA ASN A 217 3.98 15.64 -16.28
C ASN A 217 4.82 16.46 -17.29
N LYS A 218 4.40 16.53 -18.55
CA LYS A 218 5.09 17.30 -19.60
C LYS A 218 5.27 18.79 -19.27
N THR A 219 4.37 19.37 -18.48
CA THR A 219 4.38 20.78 -18.07
C THR A 219 4.92 20.95 -16.64
N GLY A 220 5.39 19.88 -16.00
CA GLY A 220 5.82 19.90 -14.59
C GLY A 220 4.68 19.92 -13.58
N GLU A 221 3.44 19.65 -14.01
CA GLU A 221 2.30 19.59 -13.10
C GLU A 221 2.32 18.30 -12.28
N LEU A 222 1.98 18.49 -11.00
CA LEU A 222 1.79 17.45 -10.02
C LEU A 222 0.39 17.57 -9.42
N GLU A 223 -0.24 16.43 -9.21
CA GLU A 223 -1.44 16.33 -8.40
C GLU A 223 -1.02 16.06 -6.95
N VAL A 224 -1.14 17.09 -6.13
CA VAL A 224 -0.75 17.11 -4.73
C VAL A 224 -1.98 16.85 -3.88
N ILE A 225 -1.88 15.90 -2.96
CA ILE A 225 -2.94 15.53 -2.03
C ILE A 225 -2.45 15.85 -0.63
N VAL A 226 -3.17 16.72 0.08
CA VAL A 226 -2.91 16.96 1.50
C VAL A 226 -3.95 16.22 2.29
N LYS A 227 -3.50 15.35 3.19
CA LYS A 227 -4.35 14.64 4.14
C LYS A 227 -4.14 15.21 5.53
N LEU A 228 -5.24 15.52 6.19
CA LEU A 228 -5.31 15.89 7.59
C LEU A 228 -6.05 14.78 8.33
N PHE A 229 -5.53 14.37 9.47
CA PHE A 229 -6.23 13.51 10.41
C PHE A 229 -6.36 14.22 11.75
N ASP A 230 -7.61 14.35 12.22
CA ASP A 230 -7.93 14.89 13.53
C ASP A 230 -8.85 13.92 14.29
N LEU A 231 -8.64 13.77 15.60
CA LEU A 231 -9.45 12.87 16.43
C LEU A 231 -10.93 13.29 16.52
N ASN A 232 -11.22 14.59 16.41
CA ASN A 232 -12.57 15.14 16.53
C ASN A 232 -13.26 15.38 15.18
N TYR A 233 -12.48 15.63 14.12
CA TYR A 233 -13.00 15.94 12.78
C TYR A 233 -12.73 14.86 11.72
N GLY A 234 -11.99 13.80 12.06
CA GLY A 234 -11.71 12.66 11.18
C GLY A 234 -10.63 12.93 10.13
N GLU A 235 -10.55 12.05 9.14
CA GLU A 235 -9.67 12.22 7.97
C GLU A 235 -10.32 13.17 6.95
N VAL A 236 -9.61 14.22 6.57
CA VAL A 236 -10.01 15.17 5.53
C VAL A 236 -8.88 15.30 4.54
N GLN A 237 -9.21 15.22 3.25
CA GLN A 237 -8.21 15.34 2.18
C GLN A 237 -8.62 16.43 1.19
N THR A 238 -7.62 17.15 0.68
CA THR A 238 -7.78 18.09 -0.42
C THR A 238 -6.77 17.77 -1.51
N THR A 239 -7.19 17.90 -2.76
CA THR A 239 -6.33 17.66 -3.92
C THR A 239 -6.16 18.97 -4.69
N SER A 240 -4.93 19.30 -5.05
CA SER A 240 -4.57 20.49 -5.81
C SER A 240 -3.61 20.13 -6.93
N ARG A 241 -3.75 20.78 -8.08
CA ARG A 241 -2.85 20.58 -9.23
C ARG A 241 -1.95 21.80 -9.36
N LEU A 242 -0.64 21.57 -9.31
CA LEU A 242 0.36 22.64 -9.26
C LEU A 242 1.55 22.31 -10.17
N ALA A 243 2.00 23.28 -10.97
CA ALA A 243 3.20 23.18 -11.81
C ALA A 243 4.47 23.43 -11.00
N ILE A 244 4.80 22.50 -10.09
CA ILE A 244 5.96 22.58 -9.18
C ILE A 244 6.95 21.43 -9.39
N GLY A 245 6.60 20.43 -10.18
CA GLY A 245 7.46 19.30 -10.49
C GLY A 245 8.40 19.58 -11.67
N VAL A 246 9.44 18.76 -11.78
CA VAL A 246 10.36 18.81 -12.92
C VAL A 246 9.61 18.33 -14.17
N PRO A 247 9.51 19.15 -15.24
CA PRO A 247 8.86 18.74 -16.48
C PRO A 247 9.53 17.50 -17.05
N THR A 248 8.79 16.41 -17.16
CA THR A 248 9.31 15.20 -17.81
C THR A 248 9.09 15.36 -19.30
N ASN A 249 10.17 15.63 -20.03
CA ASN A 249 10.09 15.60 -21.48
C ASN A 249 10.02 14.14 -21.92
N LYS A 250 9.00 13.77 -22.70
CA LYS A 250 9.00 12.46 -23.36
C LYS A 250 9.84 12.63 -24.61
N PRO A 251 11.01 11.99 -24.71
CA PRO A 251 11.85 12.13 -25.88
C PRO A 251 11.08 11.79 -27.15
N GLY A 252 11.36 12.51 -28.23
CA GLY A 252 10.69 12.32 -29.52
C GLY A 252 10.93 10.91 -30.06
N LEU A 253 10.03 10.41 -30.91
CA LEU A 253 10.15 9.05 -31.51
C LEU A 253 11.46 8.82 -32.30
N ASN A 254 12.12 9.92 -32.68
CA ASN A 254 13.34 9.94 -33.48
C ASN A 254 14.62 10.20 -32.64
N GLU A 255 14.51 10.45 -31.33
CA GLU A 255 15.69 10.60 -30.47
C GLU A 255 16.37 9.24 -30.24
N GLN A 256 17.71 9.26 -30.16
CA GLN A 256 18.51 8.04 -30.08
C GLN A 256 18.06 7.15 -28.91
N ARG A 257 17.62 5.94 -29.24
CA ARG A 257 17.07 4.97 -28.29
C ARG A 257 18.20 4.33 -27.49
N ALA A 258 18.19 4.50 -26.17
CA ALA A 258 18.88 3.56 -25.29
C ALA A 258 18.03 2.29 -25.15
N ILE A 259 18.67 1.11 -25.08
CA ILE A 259 18.02 -0.20 -24.87
C ILE A 259 17.13 -0.21 -23.60
N TRP A 260 17.40 0.69 -22.66
CA TRP A 260 16.76 0.81 -21.35
C TRP A 260 15.73 1.94 -21.25
N ASN A 261 15.22 2.46 -22.36
CA ASN A 261 14.28 3.58 -22.35
C ASN A 261 12.85 3.13 -21.97
N VAL A 262 12.19 3.87 -21.07
CA VAL A 262 10.87 3.64 -20.44
C VAL A 262 9.66 4.03 -21.31
N LEU A 263 9.82 4.14 -22.64
CA LEU A 263 8.71 4.47 -23.53
C LEU A 263 7.82 3.25 -23.84
N GLU A 264 6.50 3.48 -23.97
CA GLU A 264 5.43 2.48 -24.15
C GLU A 264 5.47 1.71 -25.49
N LYS A 265 6.53 1.83 -26.31
CA LYS A 265 6.61 1.18 -27.64
C LYS A 265 7.98 0.55 -27.92
N ALA A 266 7.97 -0.74 -28.26
CA ALA A 266 9.16 -1.52 -28.60
C ALA A 266 9.87 -1.00 -29.89
N PRO A 267 11.21 -1.12 -30.00
CA PRO A 267 11.95 -0.85 -31.23
C PRO A 267 11.42 -1.62 -32.45
N TYR A 268 11.38 -0.97 -33.61
CA TYR A 268 10.92 -1.61 -34.85
C TYR A 268 11.75 -2.85 -35.19
N TRP A 269 13.06 -2.84 -34.93
CA TRP A 269 13.91 -4.00 -35.17
C TRP A 269 13.57 -5.17 -34.24
N ILE A 270 13.18 -4.92 -32.98
CA ILE A 270 12.72 -5.96 -32.05
C ILE A 270 11.36 -6.50 -32.51
N LEU A 271 10.42 -5.62 -32.86
CA LEU A 271 9.12 -6.02 -33.41
C LEU A 271 9.30 -6.84 -34.69
N PHE A 272 10.22 -6.43 -35.56
CA PHE A 272 10.54 -7.13 -36.79
C PHE A 272 11.17 -8.49 -36.54
N LEU A 273 12.21 -8.59 -35.69
CA LEU A 273 12.85 -9.86 -35.33
C LEU A 273 11.88 -10.83 -34.66
N TYR A 274 11.08 -10.34 -33.72
CA TYR A 274 10.03 -11.13 -33.07
C TYR A 274 9.03 -11.65 -34.10
N SER A 275 8.50 -10.77 -34.95
CA SER A 275 7.54 -11.15 -35.99
C SER A 275 8.15 -12.14 -36.98
N LEU A 276 9.41 -11.95 -37.38
CA LEU A 276 10.14 -12.86 -38.24
C LEU A 276 10.31 -14.24 -37.59
N GLY A 277 10.64 -14.29 -36.30
CA GLY A 277 10.72 -15.52 -35.53
C GLY A 277 9.39 -16.27 -35.47
N VAL A 278 8.29 -15.55 -35.20
CA VAL A 278 6.93 -16.13 -35.20
C VAL A 278 6.56 -16.67 -36.58
N ILE A 279 6.80 -15.91 -37.65
CA ILE A 279 6.52 -16.33 -39.03
C ILE A 279 7.35 -17.56 -39.40
N SER A 280 8.65 -17.57 -39.07
CA SER A 280 9.54 -18.71 -39.32
C SER A 280 9.04 -19.98 -38.64
N PHE A 281 8.61 -19.87 -37.38
CA PHE A 281 8.04 -20.99 -36.62
C PHE A 281 6.72 -21.48 -37.23
N LEU A 282 5.83 -20.59 -37.66
CA LEU A 282 4.57 -20.95 -38.33
C LEU A 282 4.83 -21.66 -39.67
N ILE A 283 5.78 -21.17 -40.48
CA ILE A 283 6.18 -21.82 -41.73
C ILE A 283 6.73 -23.23 -41.44
N PHE A 284 7.54 -23.39 -40.39
CA PHE A 284 8.06 -24.69 -39.99
C PHE A 284 6.94 -25.67 -39.60
N ILE A 285 5.94 -25.22 -38.83
CA ILE A 285 4.75 -26.03 -38.51
C ILE A 285 4.01 -26.46 -39.77
N LEU A 286 3.74 -25.51 -40.70
CA LEU A 286 3.06 -25.81 -41.96
C LEU A 286 3.84 -26.83 -42.81
N TYR A 287 5.17 -26.73 -42.83
CA TYR A 287 6.05 -27.68 -43.51
C TYR A 287 5.90 -29.10 -42.94
N ILE A 288 5.93 -29.25 -41.60
CA ILE A 288 5.73 -30.54 -40.93
C ILE A 288 4.33 -31.11 -41.25
N LEU A 289 3.28 -30.30 -41.15
CA LEU A 289 1.91 -30.72 -41.47
C LEU A 289 1.77 -31.20 -42.92
N ASN A 290 2.42 -30.50 -43.87
CA ASN A 290 2.42 -30.91 -45.26
C ASN A 290 3.15 -32.25 -45.48
N ASN A 291 4.26 -32.48 -44.80
CA ASN A 291 4.97 -33.77 -44.86
C ASN A 291 4.13 -34.90 -44.27
N LEU A 292 3.48 -34.69 -43.12
CA LEU A 292 2.56 -35.67 -42.53
C LEU A 292 1.37 -35.97 -43.46
N ARG A 293 0.83 -34.96 -44.14
CA ARG A 293 -0.21 -35.15 -45.17
C ARG A 293 0.28 -36.02 -46.32
N LYS A 294 1.50 -35.79 -46.83
CA LYS A 294 2.11 -36.62 -47.87
C LYS A 294 2.25 -38.07 -47.42
N PHE A 295 2.75 -38.32 -46.20
CA PHE A 295 2.83 -39.67 -45.64
C PHE A 295 1.47 -40.35 -45.55
N ARG A 296 0.42 -39.64 -45.09
CA ARG A 296 -0.94 -40.18 -45.03
C ARG A 296 -1.49 -40.57 -46.40
N ILE A 297 -1.23 -39.77 -47.44
CA ILE A 297 -1.69 -40.06 -48.80
C ILE A 297 -0.92 -41.25 -49.38
N SER A 298 0.39 -41.32 -49.16
CA SER A 298 1.25 -42.40 -49.66
C SER A 298 1.02 -43.73 -48.93
N GLY A 299 0.67 -43.72 -47.64
CA GLY A 299 0.37 -44.93 -46.86
C GLY A 299 -1.06 -45.49 -47.07
N ASN A 300 -1.88 -44.82 -47.87
CA ASN A 300 -3.24 -45.27 -48.25
C ASN A 300 -3.30 -45.84 -49.68
N LYS A 301 -2.15 -46.08 -50.31
CA LYS A 301 -1.99 -46.85 -51.54
C LYS A 301 -1.36 -48.19 -51.19
#